data_AF-A0A1A1ZB56-F1
#
_entry.id   AF-A0A1A1ZB56-F1
#
_cell.length_a   1.000
_cell.length_b   1.000
_cell.length_c   1.000
_cell.angle_alpha   90.00
_cell.angle_beta   90.00
_cell.angle_gamma   90.00
#
_symmetry.space_group_name_H-M   'P 1'
#
loop_
_entity.id
_entity.type
_entity.pdbx_description
1 polymer ?
#
loop_
_entity_poly.entity_id
_entity_poly.type
_entity_poly.pdbx_seq_one_letter_code
_entity_poly.pdbx_strand_id
1 'polypeptide(L)'
;MAQPAAQGGDSAIIVELSEAAMHMYTAAIDALPFQEDKKFHKRADVVLEGMRKLRSALADAASTSRPSPAVIVELSNVRRRYDNLVEHAAAAPGSSLGQQIYATRLAAKLTAREVENGAGLRAGLLDELEAGAAPTEEEAAKIEDAIEALGGVPGTEHLRPAQPEPVQDDEPQEPHVNGWDEELVGDNAG
;
A
#
# COMPACT_ATOMS: atom_id res chain seq x y z
N MET A 1 -7.66 -21.25 -43.05
CA MET A 1 -6.23 -21.26 -42.71
C MET A 1 -5.85 -19.83 -42.37
N ALA A 2 -5.88 -19.44 -41.09
CA ALA A 2 -5.70 -18.05 -40.66
C ALA A 2 -4.27 -17.83 -40.13
N GLN A 3 -3.66 -16.71 -40.52
CA GLN A 3 -2.26 -16.33 -40.36
C GLN A 3 -1.81 -16.29 -38.87
N PRO A 4 -0.88 -17.15 -38.42
CA PRO A 4 -0.33 -17.09 -37.06
C PRO A 4 0.87 -16.13 -36.90
N ALA A 5 1.45 -15.64 -38.00
CA ALA A 5 2.67 -14.83 -37.95
C ALA A 5 2.45 -13.36 -37.57
N ALA A 6 1.29 -12.77 -37.90
CA ALA A 6 1.00 -11.35 -37.61
C ALA A 6 0.87 -11.08 -36.10
N GLN A 7 0.18 -11.97 -35.37
CA GLN A 7 -0.05 -11.83 -33.93
C GLN A 7 1.25 -11.91 -33.09
N GLY A 8 2.23 -12.68 -33.56
CA GLY A 8 3.55 -12.75 -32.94
C GLY A 8 4.37 -11.47 -33.15
N GLY A 9 4.27 -10.86 -34.34
CA GLY A 9 4.90 -9.57 -34.65
C GLY A 9 4.31 -8.43 -33.82
N ASP A 10 2.98 -8.37 -33.71
CA ASP A 10 2.29 -7.35 -32.90
C ASP A 10 2.71 -7.44 -31.43
N SER A 11 2.83 -8.67 -30.89
CA SER A 11 3.29 -8.88 -29.52
C SER A 11 4.72 -8.41 -29.29
N ALA A 12 5.64 -8.64 -30.24
CA ALA A 12 7.02 -8.18 -30.14
C ALA A 12 7.09 -6.64 -30.12
N ILE A 13 6.36 -5.98 -31.01
CA ILE A 13 6.31 -4.50 -31.08
C ILE A 13 5.74 -3.91 -29.78
N ILE A 14 4.68 -4.51 -29.22
CA ILE A 14 4.09 -4.06 -27.95
C ILE A 14 5.13 -4.15 -26.82
N VAL A 15 5.90 -5.24 -26.76
CA VAL A 15 6.94 -5.42 -25.74
C VAL A 15 8.07 -4.41 -25.94
N GLU A 16 8.62 -4.28 -27.15
CA GLU A 16 9.70 -3.32 -27.44
C GLU A 16 9.29 -1.87 -27.11
N LEU A 17 8.06 -1.47 -27.45
CA LEU A 17 7.54 -0.14 -27.14
C LEU A 17 7.34 0.04 -25.62
N SER A 18 6.89 -1.00 -24.93
CA SER A 18 6.70 -0.98 -23.48
C SER A 18 8.04 -0.87 -22.74
N GLU A 19 9.06 -1.61 -23.18
CA GLU A 19 10.41 -1.54 -22.65
C GLU A 19 11.00 -0.13 -22.82
N ALA A 20 10.84 0.47 -24.01
CA ALA A 20 11.27 1.84 -24.27
C ALA A 20 10.56 2.85 -23.34
N ALA A 21 9.24 2.72 -23.16
CA ALA A 21 8.48 3.55 -22.23
C ALA A 21 8.94 3.34 -20.78
N MET A 22 9.23 2.10 -20.38
CA MET A 22 9.73 1.76 -19.05
C MET A 22 11.11 2.34 -18.76
N HIS A 23 12.00 2.40 -19.76
CA HIS A 23 13.26 3.11 -19.62
C HIS A 23 13.06 4.60 -19.34
N MET A 24 12.12 5.24 -20.05
CA MET A 24 11.79 6.66 -19.81
C MET A 24 11.17 6.88 -18.42
N TYR A 25 10.23 6.02 -18.00
CA TYR A 25 9.63 6.14 -16.67
C TYR A 25 10.64 5.84 -15.56
N THR A 26 11.57 4.91 -15.75
CA THR A 26 12.65 4.66 -14.79
C THR A 26 13.48 5.91 -14.58
N ALA A 27 13.93 6.56 -15.65
CA ALA A 27 14.66 7.83 -15.54
C ALA A 27 13.81 8.95 -14.90
N ALA A 28 12.51 8.99 -15.16
CA ALA A 28 11.61 9.97 -14.55
C ALA A 28 11.42 9.74 -13.04
N ILE A 29 11.31 8.48 -12.61
CA ILE A 29 11.25 8.07 -11.20
C ILE A 29 12.54 8.43 -10.49
N ASP A 30 13.70 8.09 -11.09
CA ASP A 30 15.01 8.38 -10.51
C ASP A 30 15.28 9.88 -10.40
N ALA A 31 14.61 10.69 -11.23
CA ALA A 31 14.67 12.14 -11.20
C ALA A 31 13.63 12.80 -10.28
N LEU A 32 12.78 12.04 -9.58
CA LEU A 32 11.84 12.60 -8.61
C LEU A 32 12.60 13.34 -7.49
N PRO A 33 12.06 14.45 -6.98
CA PRO A 33 12.67 15.14 -5.85
C PRO A 33 12.47 14.32 -4.56
N PHE A 34 13.03 14.79 -3.45
CA PHE A 34 12.75 14.22 -2.13
C PHE A 34 11.26 14.36 -1.77
N GLN A 35 10.75 13.44 -0.93
CA GLN A 35 9.33 13.34 -0.59
C GLN A 35 8.77 14.60 0.09
N GLU A 36 9.62 15.37 0.77
CA GLU A 36 9.27 16.62 1.44
C GLU A 36 9.24 17.82 0.47
N ASP A 37 9.70 17.66 -0.78
CA ASP A 37 9.63 18.70 -1.78
C ASP A 37 8.18 18.91 -2.24
N LYS A 38 7.72 20.16 -2.23
CA LYS A 38 6.37 20.56 -2.67
C LYS A 38 6.03 20.13 -4.10
N LYS A 39 7.05 19.86 -4.93
CA LYS A 39 6.91 19.39 -6.32
C LYS A 39 6.82 17.87 -6.42
N PHE A 40 7.12 17.12 -5.36
CA PHE A 40 7.14 15.66 -5.36
C PHE A 40 5.82 15.08 -5.88
N HIS A 41 4.72 15.37 -5.18
CA HIS A 41 3.39 14.85 -5.51
C HIS A 41 3.00 15.12 -6.95
N LYS A 42 3.12 16.39 -7.39
CA LYS A 42 2.82 16.78 -8.77
C LYS A 42 3.63 16.01 -9.81
N ARG A 43 4.91 15.71 -9.54
CA ARG A 43 5.76 14.95 -10.47
C ARG A 43 5.47 13.46 -10.40
N ALA A 44 5.25 12.91 -9.22
CA ALA A 44 4.88 11.52 -9.01
C ALA A 44 3.56 11.20 -9.71
N ASP A 45 2.54 12.07 -9.59
CA ASP A 45 1.23 11.89 -10.21
C ASP A 45 1.31 11.80 -11.74
N VAL A 46 2.13 12.65 -12.37
CA VAL A 46 2.34 12.61 -13.83
C VAL A 46 2.97 11.28 -14.27
N VAL A 47 3.94 10.79 -13.50
CA VAL A 47 4.58 9.50 -13.79
C VAL A 47 3.59 8.36 -13.57
N LEU A 48 2.85 8.36 -12.46
CA LEU A 48 1.83 7.37 -12.13
C LEU A 48 0.72 7.31 -13.18
N GLU A 49 0.24 8.46 -13.68
CA GLU A 49 -0.74 8.53 -14.75
C GLU A 49 -0.21 7.86 -16.04
N GLY A 50 1.03 8.19 -16.43
CA GLY A 50 1.68 7.58 -17.58
C GLY A 50 1.82 6.06 -17.44
N MET A 51 2.32 5.60 -16.29
CA MET A 51 2.47 4.18 -16.01
C MET A 51 1.13 3.44 -15.94
N ARG A 52 0.05 4.08 -15.48
CA ARG A 52 -1.31 3.51 -15.50
C ARG A 52 -1.78 3.28 -16.93
N LYS A 53 -1.55 4.22 -17.83
CA LYS A 53 -1.87 4.06 -19.26
C LYS A 53 -1.10 2.90 -19.89
N LEU A 54 0.20 2.80 -19.59
CA LEU A 54 1.03 1.67 -20.05
C LEU A 54 0.52 0.33 -19.50
N ARG A 55 0.21 0.27 -18.20
CA ARG A 55 -0.36 -0.92 -17.54
C ARG A 55 -1.68 -1.34 -18.19
N SER A 56 -2.58 -0.40 -18.48
CA SER A 56 -3.86 -0.69 -19.15
C SER A 56 -3.64 -1.24 -20.56
N ALA A 57 -2.78 -0.61 -21.36
CA ALA A 57 -2.47 -1.09 -22.72
C ALA A 57 -1.90 -2.52 -22.73
N LEU A 58 -0.99 -2.84 -21.80
CA LEU A 58 -0.46 -4.19 -21.65
C LEU A 58 -1.48 -5.18 -21.08
N ALA A 59 -2.38 -4.75 -20.20
CA ALA A 59 -3.47 -5.57 -19.69
C ALA A 59 -4.47 -5.93 -20.81
N ASP A 60 -4.77 -4.98 -21.69
CA ASP A 60 -5.61 -5.23 -22.87
C ASP A 60 -4.95 -6.24 -23.82
N ALA A 61 -3.65 -6.07 -24.11
CA ALA A 61 -2.88 -7.02 -24.91
C ALA A 61 -2.82 -8.42 -24.27
N ALA A 62 -2.66 -8.49 -22.94
CA ALA A 62 -2.65 -9.73 -22.16
C ALA A 62 -4.03 -10.42 -22.10
N SER A 63 -5.12 -9.69 -22.32
CA SER A 63 -6.50 -10.20 -22.28
C SER A 63 -6.98 -10.78 -23.62
N THR A 64 -6.12 -10.76 -24.65
CA THR A 64 -6.39 -11.39 -25.94
C THR A 64 -6.53 -12.91 -25.80
N SER A 65 -7.14 -13.58 -26.78
CA SER A 65 -7.42 -15.03 -26.70
C SER A 65 -6.16 -15.92 -26.64
N ARG A 66 -5.01 -15.37 -27.06
CA ARG A 66 -3.69 -16.03 -27.06
C ARG A 66 -2.60 -15.01 -26.76
N PRO A 67 -2.46 -14.57 -25.50
CA PRO A 67 -1.44 -13.59 -25.16
C PRO A 67 -0.06 -14.22 -25.28
N SER A 68 0.90 -13.48 -25.85
CA SER A 68 2.29 -13.90 -25.87
C SER A 68 2.83 -13.94 -24.43
N PRO A 69 3.61 -14.98 -24.04
CA PRO A 69 4.29 -15.00 -22.73
C PRO A 69 5.12 -13.74 -22.46
N ALA A 70 5.71 -13.14 -23.51
CA ALA A 70 6.49 -11.90 -23.38
C ALA A 70 5.63 -10.71 -22.91
N VAL A 71 4.39 -10.60 -23.40
CA VAL A 71 3.44 -9.55 -22.95
C VAL A 71 3.06 -9.76 -21.49
N ILE A 72 2.87 -11.01 -21.06
CA ILE A 72 2.55 -11.33 -19.66
C ILE A 72 3.71 -10.97 -18.72
N VAL A 73 4.95 -11.29 -19.13
CA VAL A 73 6.16 -10.93 -18.38
C VAL A 73 6.29 -9.41 -18.29
N GLU A 74 6.10 -8.70 -19.40
CA GLU A 74 6.23 -7.24 -19.41
C GLU A 74 5.14 -6.54 -18.61
N LEU A 75 3.88 -7.00 -18.69
CA LEU A 75 2.81 -6.54 -17.81
C LEU A 75 3.16 -6.75 -16.33
N SER A 76 3.79 -7.87 -15.99
CA SER A 76 4.25 -8.15 -14.63
C SER A 76 5.36 -7.18 -14.19
N ASN A 77 6.31 -6.85 -15.07
CA ASN A 77 7.35 -5.84 -14.81
C ASN A 77 6.76 -4.46 -14.54
N VAL A 78 5.86 -4.00 -15.42
CA VAL A 78 5.19 -2.69 -15.29
C VAL A 78 4.40 -2.61 -14.00
N ARG A 79 3.64 -3.67 -13.65
CA ARG A 79 2.88 -3.73 -12.38
C ARG A 79 3.80 -3.56 -11.17
N ARG A 80 4.89 -4.34 -11.08
CA ARG A 80 5.86 -4.22 -9.97
C ARG A 80 6.44 -2.81 -9.84
N ARG A 81 6.82 -2.19 -10.97
CA ARG A 81 7.41 -0.84 -10.92
C ARG A 81 6.36 0.20 -10.52
N TYR A 82 5.12 0.07 -11.01
CA TYR A 82 4.01 0.93 -10.61
C TYR A 82 3.73 0.79 -9.11
N ASP A 83 3.66 -0.45 -8.61
CA ASP A 83 3.42 -0.76 -7.19
C ASP A 83 4.48 -0.10 -6.31
N ASN A 84 5.77 -0.27 -6.64
CA ASN A 84 6.87 0.36 -5.90
C ASN A 84 6.78 1.90 -5.92
N LEU A 85 6.36 2.50 -7.04
CA LEU A 85 6.19 3.95 -7.13
C LEU A 85 5.02 4.43 -6.29
N VAL A 86 3.89 3.72 -6.28
CA VAL A 86 2.75 4.07 -5.43
C VAL A 86 3.09 3.91 -3.96
N GLU A 87 3.79 2.85 -3.56
CA GLU A 87 4.26 2.67 -2.18
C GLU A 87 5.17 3.84 -1.75
N HIS A 88 6.11 4.22 -2.61
CA HIS A 88 6.97 5.38 -2.36
C HIS A 88 6.20 6.71 -2.29
N ALA A 89 5.18 6.89 -3.13
CA ALA A 89 4.33 8.08 -3.12
C ALA A 89 3.41 8.11 -1.89
N ALA A 90 2.84 6.98 -1.50
CA ALA A 90 1.95 6.82 -0.36
C ALA A 90 2.66 7.13 0.97
N ALA A 91 3.93 6.75 1.09
CA ALA A 91 4.75 7.04 2.26
C ALA A 91 5.14 8.53 2.38
N ALA A 92 4.99 9.34 1.33
CA ALA A 92 5.33 10.75 1.38
C ALA A 92 4.29 11.56 2.17
N PRO A 93 4.69 12.56 2.97
CA PRO A 93 3.74 13.41 3.69
C PRO A 93 2.75 14.11 2.76
N GLY A 94 1.46 13.99 3.04
CA GLY A 94 0.39 14.58 2.23
C GLY A 94 0.08 13.80 0.95
N SER A 95 0.41 12.51 0.89
CA SER A 95 -0.01 11.62 -0.20
C SER A 95 -1.53 11.57 -0.34
N SER A 96 -2.02 11.34 -1.56
CA SER A 96 -3.46 11.30 -1.80
C SER A 96 -4.11 10.04 -1.20
N LEU A 97 -5.39 10.12 -0.84
CA LEU A 97 -6.14 8.96 -0.32
C LEU A 97 -6.09 7.77 -1.29
N GLY A 98 -6.12 8.03 -2.61
CA GLY A 98 -5.99 6.99 -3.64
C GLY A 98 -4.63 6.27 -3.60
N GLN A 99 -3.53 6.99 -3.35
CA GLN A 99 -2.20 6.39 -3.19
C GLN A 99 -2.11 5.57 -1.89
N GLN A 100 -2.62 6.14 -0.79
CA GLN A 100 -2.62 5.50 0.52
C GLN A 100 -3.40 4.18 0.50
N ILE A 101 -4.65 4.20 0.03
CA ILE A 101 -5.47 2.98 -0.01
C ILE A 101 -4.92 1.94 -0.98
N TYR A 102 -4.29 2.35 -2.09
CA TYR A 102 -3.61 1.43 -3.01
C TYR A 102 -2.47 0.67 -2.31
N ALA A 103 -1.59 1.42 -1.63
CA ALA A 103 -0.44 0.82 -0.95
C ALA A 103 -0.91 -0.11 0.18
N THR A 104 -1.86 0.36 0.99
CA THR A 104 -2.41 -0.42 2.12
C THR A 104 -3.11 -1.70 1.64
N ARG A 105 -3.97 -1.62 0.59
CA ARG A 105 -4.64 -2.82 0.08
C ARG A 105 -3.66 -3.81 -0.57
N LEU A 106 -2.61 -3.31 -1.22
CA LEU A 106 -1.58 -4.16 -1.81
C LEU A 106 -0.80 -4.92 -0.73
N ALA A 107 -0.40 -4.24 0.35
CA ALA A 107 0.25 -4.86 1.50
C ALA A 107 -0.66 -5.93 2.17
N ALA A 108 -1.96 -5.67 2.22
CA ALA A 108 -2.97 -6.60 2.72
C ALA A 108 -3.37 -7.70 1.71
N LYS A 109 -2.85 -7.67 0.48
CA LYS A 109 -3.20 -8.57 -0.64
C LYS A 109 -4.70 -8.56 -0.99
N LEU A 110 -5.33 -7.40 -0.87
CA LEU A 110 -6.74 -7.18 -1.19
C LEU A 110 -6.92 -6.53 -2.56
N THR A 111 -7.92 -7.00 -3.29
CA THR A 111 -8.41 -6.34 -4.49
C THR A 111 -9.18 -5.07 -4.15
N ALA A 112 -9.25 -4.13 -5.10
CA ALA A 112 -10.08 -2.92 -4.95
C ALA A 112 -11.52 -3.28 -4.55
N ARG A 113 -12.11 -4.26 -5.24
CA ARG A 113 -13.48 -4.72 -4.98
C ARG A 113 -13.69 -5.29 -3.58
N GLU A 114 -12.71 -6.02 -3.02
CA GLU A 114 -12.81 -6.54 -1.66
C GLU A 114 -12.83 -5.42 -0.62
N VAL A 115 -11.97 -4.42 -0.79
CA VAL A 115 -11.94 -3.23 0.07
C VAL A 115 -13.23 -2.43 -0.07
N GLU A 116 -13.70 -2.20 -1.30
CA GLU A 116 -14.96 -1.48 -1.55
C GLU A 116 -16.14 -2.15 -0.85
N ASN A 117 -16.27 -3.48 -0.98
CA ASN A 117 -17.32 -4.23 -0.30
C ASN A 117 -17.17 -4.18 1.23
N GLY A 118 -15.95 -4.34 1.74
CA GLY A 118 -15.67 -4.35 3.18
C GLY A 118 -15.92 -3.01 3.85
N ALA A 119 -15.64 -1.90 3.16
CA ALA A 119 -15.81 -0.54 3.65
C ALA A 119 -17.18 0.07 3.30
N GLY A 120 -18.05 -0.65 2.59
CA GLY A 120 -19.35 -0.13 2.16
C GLY A 120 -19.25 1.03 1.16
N LEU A 121 -18.24 0.97 0.28
CA LEU A 121 -18.01 1.92 -0.81
C LEU A 121 -18.74 1.46 -2.08
N ARG A 122 -19.03 2.39 -2.98
CA ARG A 122 -19.57 2.07 -4.30
C ARG A 122 -18.51 1.35 -5.14
N ALA A 123 -18.97 0.45 -6.01
CA ALA A 123 -18.10 -0.28 -6.92
C ALA A 123 -17.35 0.67 -7.87
N GLY A 124 -16.04 0.45 -8.03
CA GLY A 124 -15.17 1.22 -8.93
C GLY A 124 -14.66 2.54 -8.35
N LEU A 125 -15.06 2.92 -7.13
CA LEU A 125 -14.56 4.13 -6.47
C LEU A 125 -13.03 4.08 -6.30
N LEU A 126 -12.46 2.95 -5.91
CA LEU A 126 -11.03 2.88 -5.67
C LEU A 126 -10.25 3.01 -6.99
N ASP A 127 -10.74 2.43 -8.09
CA ASP A 127 -10.14 2.62 -9.41
C ASP A 127 -10.17 4.11 -9.84
N GLU A 128 -11.25 4.83 -9.54
CA GLU A 128 -11.37 6.27 -9.79
C GLU A 128 -10.40 7.10 -8.93
N LEU A 129 -10.30 6.80 -7.64
CA LEU A 129 -9.39 7.48 -6.71
C LEU A 129 -7.93 7.23 -7.07
N GLU A 130 -7.59 5.99 -7.40
CA GLU A 130 -6.28 5.63 -7.92
C GLU A 130 -5.99 6.39 -9.22
N ALA A 131 -7.00 6.67 -10.04
CA ALA A 131 -6.88 7.51 -11.23
C ALA A 131 -6.78 9.02 -10.94
N GLY A 132 -6.88 9.44 -9.67
CA GLY A 132 -6.75 10.84 -9.23
C GLY A 132 -8.09 11.57 -9.06
N ALA A 133 -9.21 10.87 -9.04
CA ALA A 133 -10.49 11.47 -8.67
C ALA A 133 -10.48 11.96 -7.21
N ALA A 134 -11.34 12.93 -6.89
CA ALA A 134 -11.55 13.38 -5.52
C ALA A 134 -12.76 12.64 -4.92
N PRO A 135 -12.64 12.05 -3.71
CA PRO A 135 -13.79 11.46 -3.02
C PRO A 135 -14.71 12.55 -2.47
N THR A 136 -15.96 12.19 -2.21
CA THR A 136 -16.81 12.95 -1.29
C THR A 136 -16.29 12.86 0.15
N GLU A 137 -16.73 13.75 1.04
CA GLU A 137 -16.35 13.71 2.46
C GLU A 137 -16.73 12.38 3.14
N GLU A 138 -17.91 11.82 2.80
CA GLU A 138 -18.34 10.52 3.33
C GLU A 138 -17.47 9.37 2.83
N GLU A 139 -17.13 9.37 1.54
CA GLU A 139 -16.21 8.37 0.96
C GLU A 139 -14.81 8.49 1.58
N ALA A 140 -14.31 9.71 1.76
CA ALA A 140 -13.01 9.97 2.37
C ALA A 140 -12.93 9.38 3.78
N ALA A 141 -13.94 9.62 4.62
CA ALA A 141 -13.98 9.08 5.98
C ALA A 141 -13.94 7.54 5.99
N LYS A 142 -14.74 6.88 5.14
CA LYS A 142 -14.74 5.41 5.02
C LYS A 142 -13.39 4.85 4.54
N ILE A 143 -12.69 5.59 3.67
CA ILE A 143 -11.37 5.20 3.18
C ILE A 143 -10.33 5.34 4.28
N GLU A 144 -10.37 6.41 5.05
CA GLU A 144 -9.49 6.63 6.21
C GLU A 144 -9.69 5.52 7.25
N ASP A 145 -10.95 5.18 7.59
CA ASP A 145 -11.29 4.06 8.48
C ASP A 145 -10.75 2.72 7.93
N ALA A 146 -10.88 2.48 6.62
CA ALA A 146 -10.37 1.27 5.99
C ALA A 146 -8.83 1.19 6.01
N ILE A 147 -8.15 2.31 5.80
CA ILE A 147 -6.68 2.39 5.90
C ILE A 147 -6.24 2.07 7.32
N GLU A 148 -6.89 2.66 8.33
CA GLU A 148 -6.58 2.40 9.74
C GLU A 148 -6.81 0.93 10.10
N ALA A 149 -7.96 0.36 9.72
CA ALA A 149 -8.31 -1.03 9.99
C ALA A 149 -7.33 -2.04 9.35
N LEU A 150 -6.73 -1.68 8.21
CA LEU A 150 -5.71 -2.48 7.52
C LEU A 150 -4.28 -2.29 8.07
N GLY A 151 -4.12 -1.48 9.12
CA GLY A 151 -2.84 -1.28 9.81
C GLY A 151 -2.08 -0.02 9.39
N GLY A 152 -2.72 0.91 8.67
CA GLY A 152 -2.17 2.19 8.24
C GLY A 152 -1.49 2.14 6.86
N VAL A 153 -0.83 3.25 6.50
CA VAL A 153 -0.07 3.34 5.25
C VAL A 153 1.31 2.68 5.42
N PRO A 154 1.68 1.70 4.60
CA PRO A 154 3.01 1.07 4.66
C PRO A 154 4.14 2.10 4.54
N GLY A 155 5.23 1.90 5.28
CA GLY A 155 6.39 2.79 5.29
C GLY A 155 6.23 4.04 6.16
N THR A 156 5.04 4.28 6.73
CA THR A 156 4.76 5.39 7.65
C THR A 156 4.76 4.98 9.13
N GLU A 157 5.25 3.78 9.44
CA GLU A 157 5.18 3.21 10.79
C GLU A 157 5.92 4.07 11.82
N HIS A 158 7.00 4.71 11.39
CA HIS A 158 7.81 5.63 12.19
C HIS A 158 7.11 6.97 12.48
N LEU A 159 6.06 7.32 11.73
CA LEU A 159 5.26 8.53 11.92
C LEU A 159 4.08 8.30 12.86
N ARG A 160 3.72 7.04 13.13
CA ARG A 160 2.67 6.74 14.10
C ARG A 160 3.15 7.15 15.49
N PRO A 161 2.39 7.97 16.24
CA PRO A 161 2.69 8.19 17.64
C PRO A 161 2.74 6.83 18.34
N ALA A 162 3.78 6.60 19.15
CA ALA A 162 3.86 5.40 19.98
C ALA A 162 2.51 5.25 20.69
N GLN A 163 1.82 4.12 20.48
CA GLN A 163 0.66 3.82 21.29
C GLN A 163 1.13 3.94 22.75
N PRO A 164 0.43 4.71 23.61
CA PRO A 164 0.79 4.71 25.02
C PRO A 164 0.82 3.25 25.46
N GLU A 165 1.97 2.81 25.99
CA GLU A 165 2.12 1.49 26.60
C GLU A 165 0.87 1.23 27.43
N PRO A 166 0.21 0.06 27.31
CA PRO A 166 -0.93 -0.24 28.14
C PRO A 166 -0.49 -0.02 29.58
N VAL A 167 -1.16 0.93 30.24
CA VAL A 167 -0.94 1.20 31.66
C VAL A 167 -1.16 -0.14 32.33
N GLN A 168 -0.09 -0.75 32.83
CA GLN A 168 -0.23 -1.89 33.71
C GLN A 168 -1.00 -1.34 34.90
N ASP A 169 -2.27 -1.68 35.01
CA ASP A 169 -3.03 -1.44 36.22
C ASP A 169 -2.24 -2.15 37.32
N ASP A 170 -1.48 -1.36 38.10
CA ASP A 170 -0.88 -1.82 39.34
C ASP A 170 -2.03 -2.34 40.19
N GLU A 171 -2.19 -3.67 40.24
CA GLU A 171 -3.06 -4.30 41.21
C GLU A 171 -2.69 -3.74 42.59
N PRO A 172 -3.65 -3.29 43.41
CA PRO A 172 -3.34 -2.81 44.73
C PRO A 172 -2.66 -3.95 45.49
N GLN A 173 -1.36 -3.79 45.76
CA GLN A 173 -0.58 -4.72 46.56
C GLN A 173 -1.31 -4.90 47.90
N GLU A 174 -1.91 -6.08 48.10
CA GLU A 174 -2.46 -6.44 49.39
C GLU A 174 -1.34 -6.31 50.43
N PRO A 175 -1.59 -5.65 51.58
CA PRO A 175 -0.56 -5.45 52.58
C PRO A 175 -0.19 -6.82 53.16
N HIS A 176 0.96 -7.35 52.78
CA HIS A 176 1.58 -8.48 53.43
C HIS A 176 1.81 -8.14 54.91
N VAL A 177 0.92 -8.62 55.77
CA VAL A 177 1.08 -8.63 57.21
C VAL A 177 2.16 -9.65 57.52
N ASN A 178 3.36 -9.16 57.86
CA ASN A 178 4.49 -9.99 58.26
C ASN A 178 4.17 -10.66 59.61
N GLY A 179 3.70 -11.91 59.55
CA GLY A 179 3.50 -12.74 60.72
C GLY A 179 4.77 -13.47 61.13
N TRP A 180 5.70 -12.80 61.81
CA TRP A 180 6.76 -13.43 62.61
C TRP A 180 7.25 -12.42 63.65
N ASP A 181 6.85 -12.60 64.91
CA ASP A 181 7.69 -12.42 66.11
C ASP A 181 6.80 -12.44 67.36
N GLU A 182 6.44 -13.64 67.84
CA GLU A 182 5.96 -13.81 69.21
C GLU A 182 6.16 -15.25 69.71
N GLU A 183 7.38 -15.77 69.63
CA GLU A 183 7.76 -16.92 70.46
C GLU A 183 9.28 -16.99 70.66
N LEU A 184 9.80 -16.29 71.67
CA LEU A 184 11.05 -16.65 72.37
C LEU A 184 11.35 -15.71 73.56
N VAL A 185 10.47 -15.67 74.56
CA VAL A 185 10.90 -15.38 75.95
C VAL A 185 10.03 -16.21 76.89
N GLY A 186 10.54 -17.38 77.27
CA GLY A 186 9.98 -18.24 78.29
C GLY A 186 11.11 -19.08 78.89
N ASP A 187 11.59 -18.62 80.04
CA ASP A 187 12.47 -19.25 81.03
C ASP A 187 12.84 -20.73 80.84
N ASN A 188 14.14 -21.03 81.02
CA ASN A 188 14.47 -22.00 82.06
C ASN A 188 15.85 -21.76 82.69
N ALA A 189 15.85 -21.75 84.02
CA ALA A 189 16.99 -21.68 84.91
C ALA A 189 17.67 -23.06 85.05
N GLY A 190 18.97 -23.04 85.35
CA GLY A 190 19.77 -24.23 85.70
C GLY A 190 21.24 -23.90 85.81
#